data_AF-A0A847CQH5-F1
#
_entry.id   AF-A0A847CQH5-F1
#
_cell.length_a   1.000
_cell.length_b   1.000
_cell.length_c   1.000
_cell.angle_alpha   90.00
_cell.angle_beta   90.00
_cell.angle_gamma   90.00
#
_symmetry.space_group_name_H-M   'P 1'
#
loop_
_entity.id
_entity.type
_entity.pdbx_description
1 polymer ?
#
loop_
_entity_poly.entity_id
_entity_poly.type
_entity_poly.pdbx_seq_one_letter_code
_entity_poly.pdbx_strand_id
1 'polypeptide(L)'
;MSTPLPELPSLVVGHVSHTRRTPLNHSFRNRSYQWLVDLDDMPRLPQWLRPLAGFRAEDHLDGGSSGAGIRGDLKAFLQSHDVSLGDFDRVLMLANARVLGHVFDPLTVFWIFDDQGVQRAQVFEVHNTYGGRHSYLLQCDDSGRSQTDKAFYVSPFNDVSGTYKIQLRLDVEVVSVSVGLERGSERVFTA
;
A
#
# COMPACT_ATOMS: atom_id res chain seq x y z
N MET A 1 14.61 -8.76 -16.52
CA MET A 1 15.66 -8.78 -15.47
C MET A 1 14.92 -8.75 -14.15
N SER A 2 15.24 -9.65 -13.22
CA SER A 2 14.59 -9.70 -11.91
C SER A 2 14.82 -8.38 -11.15
N THR A 3 13.77 -7.84 -10.53
CA THR A 3 13.89 -6.64 -9.69
C THR A 3 14.65 -7.01 -8.41
N PRO A 4 15.80 -6.38 -8.10
CA PRO A 4 16.50 -6.65 -6.85
C PRO A 4 15.66 -6.14 -5.67
N LEU A 5 15.45 -6.99 -4.67
CA LEU A 5 14.59 -6.73 -3.52
C LEU A 5 15.43 -6.60 -2.25
N PRO A 6 15.02 -5.75 -1.29
CA PRO A 6 15.65 -5.70 0.03
C PRO A 6 15.50 -7.04 0.76
N GLU A 7 16.31 -7.27 1.80
CA GLU A 7 16.11 -8.41 2.71
C GLU A 7 14.74 -8.32 3.38
N LEU A 8 14.08 -9.47 3.57
CA LEU A 8 12.74 -9.56 4.12
C LEU A 8 12.69 -10.58 5.27
N PRO A 9 11.85 -10.36 6.29
CA PRO A 9 11.06 -9.14 6.53
C PRO A 9 11.96 -7.95 6.93
N SER A 10 11.56 -6.73 6.60
CA SER A 10 12.34 -5.52 6.92
C SER A 10 11.47 -4.39 7.47
N LEU A 11 12.09 -3.54 8.29
CA LEU A 11 11.50 -2.33 8.83
C LEU A 11 11.93 -1.14 7.97
N VAL A 12 11.01 -0.58 7.20
CA VAL A 12 11.22 0.63 6.40
C VAL A 12 11.08 1.83 7.31
N VAL A 13 12.20 2.33 7.84
CA VAL A 13 12.25 3.49 8.73
C VAL A 13 12.51 4.75 7.90
N GLY A 14 11.63 5.74 8.01
CA GLY A 14 11.73 6.92 7.17
C GLY A 14 10.93 8.10 7.68
N HIS A 15 10.43 8.89 6.73
CA HIS A 15 9.58 10.04 7.01
C HIS A 15 8.36 10.00 6.12
N VAL A 16 7.22 10.36 6.70
CA VAL A 16 6.01 10.68 5.97
C VAL A 16 5.86 12.19 5.98
N SER A 17 5.80 12.79 4.80
CA SER A 17 5.59 14.24 4.63
C SER A 17 4.24 14.44 4.00
N HIS A 18 3.46 15.42 4.43
CA HIS A 18 2.24 15.81 3.75
C HIS A 18 2.30 17.31 3.50
N THR A 19 1.95 17.71 2.28
CA THR A 19 1.79 19.11 1.89
C THR A 19 0.43 19.27 1.24
N ARG A 20 -0.44 20.03 1.88
CA ARG A 20 -1.71 20.49 1.32
C ARG A 20 -1.55 21.95 0.92
N ARG A 21 -1.88 22.30 -0.32
CA ARG A 21 -1.69 23.67 -0.85
C ARG A 21 -2.96 24.51 -0.80
N THR A 22 -4.13 23.87 -0.80
CA THR A 22 -5.45 24.53 -0.84
C THR A 22 -6.35 23.97 0.28
N PRO A 23 -7.20 24.78 0.96
CA PRO A 23 -7.36 26.23 0.84
C PRO A 23 -6.29 27.06 1.58
N LEU A 24 -5.53 26.42 2.48
CA LEU A 24 -4.39 27.00 3.18
C LEU A 24 -3.20 26.07 3.03
N ASN A 25 -2.03 26.66 2.77
CA ASN A 25 -0.78 25.91 2.70
C ASN A 25 -0.43 25.37 4.09
N HIS A 26 -0.45 24.05 4.23
CA HIS A 26 -0.09 23.35 5.46
C HIS A 26 0.80 22.16 5.10
N SER A 27 1.96 22.10 5.76
CA SER A 27 2.91 21.02 5.57
C SER A 27 3.39 20.48 6.90
N PHE A 28 3.50 19.17 7.02
CA PHE A 28 4.13 18.52 8.15
C PHE A 28 5.00 17.36 7.67
N ARG A 29 5.97 16.97 8.51
CA ARG A 29 6.86 15.84 8.26
C ARG A 29 7.09 15.11 9.58
N ASN A 30 6.75 13.83 9.62
CA ASN A 30 6.90 13.00 10.81
C ASN A 30 7.78 11.80 10.51
N ARG A 31 8.54 11.36 11.50
CA ARG A 31 9.22 10.05 11.43
C ARG A 31 8.17 8.97 11.59
N SER A 32 8.30 7.93 10.78
CA SER A 32 7.46 6.74 10.84
C SER A 32 8.27 5.52 10.45
N TYR A 33 7.67 4.36 10.66
CA TYR A 33 8.15 3.13 10.08
C TYR A 33 6.98 2.37 9.48
N GLN A 34 7.26 1.51 8.52
CA GLN A 34 6.35 0.47 8.04
C GLN A 34 7.12 -0.84 7.91
N TRP A 35 6.41 -1.94 7.85
CA TRP A 35 6.99 -3.25 7.59
C TRP A 35 6.87 -3.56 6.11
N LEU A 36 7.98 -3.99 5.51
CA LEU A 36 7.99 -4.64 4.20
C LEU A 36 8.12 -6.15 4.43
N VAL A 37 7.11 -6.89 4.01
CA VAL A 37 7.00 -8.34 4.25
C VAL A 37 6.60 -9.08 2.98
N ASP A 38 6.98 -10.35 2.92
CA ASP A 38 6.47 -11.29 1.92
C ASP A 38 5.19 -11.94 2.46
N LEU A 39 4.10 -11.91 1.69
CA LEU A 39 2.83 -12.52 2.14
C LEU A 39 2.94 -14.04 2.31
N ASP A 40 3.86 -14.69 1.60
CA ASP A 40 4.07 -16.14 1.71
C ASP A 40 5.07 -16.50 2.82
N ASP A 41 5.84 -15.52 3.32
CA ASP A 41 6.80 -15.68 4.43
C ASP A 41 6.69 -14.55 5.47
N MET A 42 5.52 -14.48 6.09
CA MET A 42 5.21 -13.46 7.10
C MET A 42 6.06 -13.62 8.37
N PRO A 43 6.43 -12.50 9.04
CA PRO A 43 7.24 -12.55 10.27
C PRO A 43 6.56 -13.37 11.37
N ARG A 44 7.27 -14.36 11.89
CA ARG A 44 6.76 -15.29 12.91
C ARG A 44 7.15 -14.82 14.30
N LEU A 45 6.18 -14.27 15.03
CA LEU A 45 6.39 -13.91 16.43
C LEU A 45 6.37 -15.14 17.35
N PRO A 46 7.06 -15.07 18.52
CA PRO A 46 6.90 -16.03 19.60
C PRO A 46 5.42 -16.25 19.94
N GLN A 47 5.03 -17.48 20.26
CA GLN A 47 3.61 -17.86 20.40
C GLN A 47 2.83 -16.97 21.38
N TRP A 48 3.47 -16.51 22.46
CA TRP A 48 2.87 -15.63 23.46
C TRP A 48 2.73 -14.16 23.00
N LEU A 49 3.48 -13.73 21.97
CA LEU A 49 3.38 -12.40 21.35
C LEU A 49 2.42 -12.35 20.15
N ARG A 50 2.12 -13.48 19.51
CA ARG A 50 1.19 -13.56 18.37
C ARG A 50 -0.19 -12.92 18.61
N PRO A 51 -0.83 -13.03 19.79
CA PRO A 51 -2.09 -12.33 20.02
C PRO A 51 -1.91 -10.81 20.18
N LEU A 52 -0.72 -10.35 20.55
CA LEU A 52 -0.42 -8.96 20.83
C LEU A 52 0.08 -8.19 19.61
N ALA A 53 0.69 -8.84 18.64
CA ALA A 53 1.17 -8.18 17.44
C ALA A 53 1.09 -9.08 16.20
N GLY A 54 0.93 -8.46 15.03
CA GLY A 54 0.95 -9.16 13.75
C GLY A 54 0.12 -8.47 12.67
N PHE A 55 0.07 -9.08 11.51
CA PHE A 55 -0.78 -8.66 10.40
C PHE A 55 -2.04 -9.52 10.39
N ARG A 56 -3.19 -8.90 10.16
CA ARG A 56 -4.47 -9.61 10.13
C ARG A 56 -5.20 -9.28 8.84
N ALA A 57 -5.83 -10.28 8.25
CA ALA A 57 -6.62 -10.07 7.04
C ALA A 57 -7.76 -9.06 7.25
N GLU A 58 -8.33 -8.99 8.45
CA GLU A 58 -9.35 -8.01 8.83
C GLU A 58 -8.92 -6.55 8.59
N ASP A 59 -7.61 -6.28 8.59
CA ASP A 59 -7.01 -4.96 8.46
C ASP A 59 -6.75 -4.54 7.02
N HIS A 60 -6.93 -5.44 6.04
CA HIS A 60 -6.60 -5.19 4.64
C HIS A 60 -7.72 -5.64 3.71
N LEU A 61 -7.75 -5.08 2.51
CA LEU A 61 -8.56 -5.47 1.36
C LEU A 61 -10.03 -5.72 1.70
N ASP A 62 -10.49 -6.96 1.71
CA ASP A 62 -11.89 -7.32 2.02
C ASP A 62 -12.03 -8.03 3.37
N GLY A 63 -11.05 -7.85 4.26
CA GLY A 63 -11.13 -8.30 5.64
C GLY A 63 -10.93 -9.80 5.83
N GLY A 64 -10.37 -10.50 4.85
CA GLY A 64 -10.23 -11.95 4.78
C GLY A 64 -11.48 -12.69 4.32
N SER A 65 -12.47 -11.99 3.74
CA SER A 65 -13.75 -12.56 3.27
C SER A 65 -13.57 -13.62 2.18
N SER A 66 -12.50 -13.50 1.38
CA SER A 66 -12.26 -14.36 0.21
C SER A 66 -11.60 -15.69 0.57
N GLY A 67 -11.31 -15.92 1.86
CA GLY A 67 -10.51 -17.06 2.33
C GLY A 67 -9.02 -16.88 2.06
N ALA A 68 -8.17 -17.76 2.61
CA ALA A 68 -6.70 -17.69 2.48
C ALA A 68 -6.03 -16.37 2.95
N GLY A 69 -6.71 -15.58 3.78
CA GLY A 69 -6.17 -14.35 4.36
C GLY A 69 -5.94 -13.24 3.34
N ILE A 70 -4.94 -12.38 3.58
CA ILE A 70 -4.65 -11.19 2.75
C ILE A 70 -4.38 -11.58 1.28
N ARG A 71 -3.65 -12.68 1.05
CA ARG A 71 -3.35 -13.14 -0.32
C ARG A 71 -4.62 -13.54 -1.08
N GLY A 72 -5.59 -14.17 -0.42
CA GLY A 72 -6.84 -14.56 -1.06
C GLY A 72 -7.71 -13.37 -1.42
N ASP A 73 -7.81 -12.38 -0.54
CA ASP A 73 -8.49 -11.11 -0.87
C ASP A 73 -7.78 -10.37 -2.01
N LEU A 74 -6.44 -10.37 -2.03
CA LEU A 74 -5.68 -9.76 -3.13
C LEU A 74 -5.94 -10.49 -4.44
N LYS A 75 -5.99 -11.82 -4.41
CA LYS A 75 -6.33 -12.65 -5.58
C LYS A 75 -7.73 -12.32 -6.10
N ALA A 76 -8.73 -12.21 -5.21
CA ALA A 76 -10.10 -11.85 -5.58
C ALA A 76 -10.19 -10.42 -6.15
N PHE A 77 -9.47 -9.46 -5.53
CA PHE A 77 -9.38 -8.09 -6.03
C PHE A 77 -8.73 -8.02 -7.42
N LEU A 78 -7.62 -8.72 -7.65
CA LEU A 78 -6.97 -8.74 -8.97
C LEU A 78 -7.88 -9.38 -10.03
N GLN A 79 -8.58 -10.45 -9.67
CA GLN A 79 -9.52 -11.14 -10.57
C GLN A 79 -10.69 -10.24 -11.00
N SER A 80 -11.21 -9.37 -10.12
CA SER A 80 -12.27 -8.42 -10.48
C SER A 80 -11.80 -7.34 -11.46
N HIS A 81 -10.48 -7.20 -11.63
CA HIS A 81 -9.82 -6.31 -12.58
C HIS A 81 -9.15 -7.06 -13.75
N ASP A 82 -9.56 -8.31 -14.01
CA ASP A 82 -9.03 -9.16 -15.08
C ASP A 82 -7.52 -9.47 -14.99
N VAL A 83 -6.95 -9.40 -13.78
CA VAL A 83 -5.55 -9.76 -13.50
C VAL A 83 -5.51 -11.06 -12.69
N SER A 84 -4.71 -12.04 -13.14
CA SER A 84 -4.49 -13.27 -12.39
C SER A 84 -3.30 -13.14 -11.44
N LEU A 85 -3.47 -13.65 -10.22
CA LEU A 85 -2.37 -13.92 -9.28
C LEU A 85 -2.08 -15.42 -9.30
N GLY A 86 -0.92 -15.79 -9.82
CA GLY A 86 -0.42 -17.16 -9.86
C GLY A 86 -0.07 -17.68 -8.46
N ASP A 87 0.00 -19.00 -8.31
CA ASP A 87 0.34 -19.61 -7.02
C ASP A 87 1.85 -19.47 -6.69
N PHE A 88 2.68 -19.27 -7.71
CA PHE A 88 4.12 -19.00 -7.58
C PHE A 88 4.46 -17.51 -7.67
N ASP A 89 3.46 -16.65 -7.90
CA ASP A 89 3.67 -15.20 -7.93
C ASP A 89 4.02 -14.73 -6.52
N ARG A 90 5.04 -13.90 -6.41
CA ARG A 90 5.48 -13.35 -5.14
C ARG A 90 4.75 -12.04 -4.86
N VAL A 91 4.26 -11.88 -3.64
CA VAL A 91 3.60 -10.64 -3.21
C VAL A 91 4.31 -10.03 -2.02
N LEU A 92 4.83 -8.82 -2.22
CA LEU A 92 5.38 -8.02 -1.14
C LEU A 92 4.36 -7.00 -0.67
N MET A 93 4.26 -6.82 0.64
CA MET A 93 3.34 -5.89 1.29
C MET A 93 4.12 -4.90 2.15
N LEU A 94 3.91 -3.60 1.92
CA LEU A 94 4.31 -2.52 2.81
C LEU A 94 3.10 -2.08 3.63
N ALA A 95 3.13 -2.32 4.93
CA ALA A 95 2.01 -2.06 5.84
C ALA A 95 2.47 -1.80 7.27
N ASN A 96 1.58 -1.26 8.11
CA ASN A 96 1.78 -1.26 9.55
C ASN A 96 1.21 -2.55 10.18
N ALA A 97 1.95 -3.12 11.13
CA ALA A 97 1.45 -4.25 11.91
C ALA A 97 0.53 -3.77 13.04
N ARG A 98 -0.47 -4.57 13.38
CA ARG A 98 -1.28 -4.37 14.57
C ARG A 98 -0.43 -4.64 15.81
N VAL A 99 -0.57 -3.80 16.84
CA VAL A 99 0.10 -3.94 18.14
C VAL A 99 -0.90 -3.61 19.25
N LEU A 100 -0.99 -4.49 20.26
CA LEU A 100 -1.91 -4.41 21.39
C LEU A 100 -3.36 -4.13 20.98
N GLY A 101 -3.81 -4.75 19.89
CA GLY A 101 -5.18 -4.60 19.38
C GLY A 101 -5.44 -3.31 18.61
N HIS A 102 -4.41 -2.51 18.29
CA HIS A 102 -4.55 -1.29 17.50
C HIS A 102 -3.64 -1.31 16.26
N VAL A 103 -4.15 -0.80 15.15
CA VAL A 103 -3.38 -0.54 13.94
C VAL A 103 -3.79 0.82 13.39
N PHE A 104 -2.80 1.62 13.02
CA PHE A 104 -3.00 2.82 12.21
C PHE A 104 -2.20 2.62 10.93
N ASP A 105 -2.88 2.09 9.90
CA ASP A 105 -2.27 1.87 8.58
C ASP A 105 -2.96 2.74 7.55
N PRO A 106 -2.56 4.02 7.38
CA PRO A 106 -3.21 4.91 6.43
C PRO A 106 -3.02 4.45 4.98
N LEU A 107 -2.03 3.60 4.74
CA LEU A 107 -1.64 3.13 3.43
C LEU A 107 -1.01 1.74 3.46
N THR A 108 -1.55 0.82 2.66
CA THR A 108 -0.92 -0.45 2.33
C THR A 108 -0.55 -0.48 0.85
N VAL A 109 0.66 -0.96 0.52
CA VAL A 109 1.09 -1.15 -0.88
C VAL A 109 1.49 -2.59 -1.11
N PHE A 110 0.99 -3.18 -2.19
CA PHE A 110 1.34 -4.52 -2.65
C PHE A 110 2.13 -4.43 -3.96
N TRP A 111 3.28 -5.08 -4.03
CA TRP A 111 4.00 -5.32 -5.28
C TRP A 111 3.86 -6.80 -5.65
N ILE A 112 3.43 -7.05 -6.88
CA ILE A 112 3.21 -8.40 -7.41
C ILE A 112 4.29 -8.70 -8.44
N PHE A 113 5.02 -9.78 -8.22
CA PHE A 113 6.07 -10.29 -9.10
C PHE A 113 5.65 -11.66 -9.62
N ASP A 114 5.95 -11.94 -10.88
CA ASP A 114 5.82 -13.31 -11.39
C ASP A 114 6.91 -14.25 -10.85
N ASP A 115 6.80 -15.52 -11.25
CA ASP A 115 7.76 -16.58 -10.93
C ASP A 115 9.19 -16.33 -11.47
N GLN A 116 9.37 -15.37 -12.39
CA GLN A 116 10.67 -14.92 -12.89
C GLN A 116 11.20 -13.69 -12.14
N GLY A 117 10.45 -13.18 -11.14
CA GLY A 117 10.80 -12.00 -10.37
C GLY A 117 10.63 -10.69 -11.15
N VAL A 118 9.81 -10.67 -12.20
CA VAL A 118 9.43 -9.46 -12.94
C VAL A 118 8.18 -8.87 -12.29
N GLN A 119 8.26 -7.58 -11.97
CA GLN A 119 7.13 -6.84 -11.39
C GLN A 119 6.02 -6.66 -12.44
N ARG A 120 4.81 -7.15 -12.15
CA ARG A 120 3.68 -7.13 -13.10
C ARG A 120 2.59 -6.14 -12.76
N ALA A 121 2.31 -5.95 -11.47
CA ALA A 121 1.25 -5.07 -11.01
C ALA A 121 1.55 -4.56 -9.60
N GLN A 122 0.88 -3.48 -9.22
CA GLN A 122 0.89 -2.99 -7.85
C GLN A 122 -0.54 -2.71 -7.41
N VAL A 123 -0.84 -2.96 -6.14
CA VAL A 123 -2.11 -2.55 -5.54
C VAL A 123 -1.81 -1.55 -4.45
N PHE A 124 -2.52 -0.44 -4.49
CA PHE A 124 -2.38 0.66 -3.56
C PHE A 124 -3.69 0.81 -2.80
N GLU A 125 -3.67 0.48 -1.52
CA GLU A 125 -4.83 0.56 -0.63
C GLU A 125 -4.70 1.76 0.30
N VAL A 126 -5.74 2.59 0.32
CA VAL A 126 -5.85 3.76 1.20
C VAL A 126 -6.92 3.55 2.25
N HIS A 127 -6.59 3.92 3.48
CA HIS A 127 -7.51 3.90 4.62
C HIS A 127 -7.88 5.33 5.01
N ASN A 128 -9.13 5.52 5.43
CA ASN A 128 -9.58 6.79 5.98
C ASN A 128 -9.83 6.69 7.50
N THR A 129 -9.93 7.84 8.16
CA THR A 129 -10.17 7.89 9.62
C THR A 129 -11.58 7.48 10.04
N TYR A 130 -12.46 7.17 9.08
CA TYR A 130 -13.84 6.72 9.30
C TYR A 130 -13.99 5.20 9.22
N GLY A 131 -12.88 4.46 9.11
CA GLY A 131 -12.87 3.01 9.01
C GLY A 131 -13.18 2.46 7.62
N GLY A 132 -13.24 3.33 6.60
CA GLY A 132 -13.33 2.92 5.20
C GLY A 132 -11.94 2.69 4.61
N ARG A 133 -11.88 1.75 3.66
CA ARG A 133 -10.69 1.47 2.85
C ARG A 133 -11.05 1.34 1.37
N HIS A 134 -10.08 1.55 0.50
CA HIS A 134 -10.26 1.36 -0.93
C HIS A 134 -8.93 1.05 -1.61
N SER A 135 -8.98 0.10 -2.55
CA SER A 135 -7.82 -0.42 -3.26
C SER A 135 -7.84 0.00 -4.72
N TYR A 136 -6.69 0.44 -5.21
CA TYR A 136 -6.45 0.82 -6.59
C TYR A 136 -5.48 -0.18 -7.22
N LEU A 137 -5.86 -0.78 -8.34
CA LEU A 137 -4.92 -1.50 -9.20
C LEU A 137 -4.11 -0.49 -10.00
N LEU A 138 -2.79 -0.58 -9.93
CA LEU A 138 -1.86 0.30 -10.63
C LEU A 138 -1.02 -0.49 -11.63
N GLN A 139 -0.93 0.07 -12.84
CA GLN A 139 0.07 -0.30 -13.83
C GLN A 139 1.11 0.82 -13.90
N CYS A 140 2.21 0.66 -13.17
CA CYS A 140 3.29 1.64 -13.17
C CYS A 140 4.21 1.50 -14.39
N ASP A 141 4.76 2.62 -14.85
CA ASP A 141 5.88 2.66 -15.79
C ASP A 141 7.19 2.16 -15.14
N ASP A 142 8.28 2.08 -15.92
CA ASP A 142 9.61 1.65 -15.46
C ASP A 142 10.20 2.50 -14.32
N SER A 143 9.66 3.70 -14.10
CA SER A 143 10.06 4.60 -13.01
C SER A 143 9.11 4.53 -11.80
N GLY A 144 8.20 3.57 -11.80
CA GLY A 144 7.23 3.33 -10.75
C GLY A 144 6.06 4.29 -10.75
N ARG A 145 5.81 5.04 -11.83
CA ARG A 145 4.74 6.06 -11.88
C ARG A 145 3.47 5.49 -12.48
N SER A 146 2.34 5.81 -11.87
CA SER A 146 1.00 5.51 -12.38
C SER A 146 0.06 6.70 -12.14
N GLN A 147 -1.07 6.69 -12.84
CA GLN A 147 -2.16 7.60 -12.58
C GLN A 147 -3.48 6.86 -12.53
N THR A 148 -4.35 7.26 -11.62
CA THR A 148 -5.71 6.75 -11.51
C THR A 148 -6.64 7.86 -11.08
N ASP A 149 -7.89 7.79 -11.53
CA ASP A 149 -8.92 8.70 -11.06
C ASP A 149 -9.22 8.43 -9.58
N LYS A 150 -9.40 9.51 -8.81
CA LYS A 150 -9.72 9.39 -7.38
C LYS A 150 -11.15 8.88 -7.25
N ALA A 151 -11.29 7.63 -6.82
CA ALA A 151 -12.61 7.02 -6.58
C ALA A 151 -13.02 7.01 -5.08
N PHE A 152 -12.13 7.38 -4.16
CA PHE A 152 -12.34 7.17 -2.72
C PHE A 152 -12.27 8.45 -1.89
N TYR A 153 -13.23 8.57 -0.97
CA TYR A 153 -13.31 9.68 -0.02
C TYR A 153 -12.38 9.41 1.18
N VAL A 154 -11.15 9.90 1.05
CA VAL A 154 -10.11 9.75 2.09
C VAL A 154 -10.09 10.86 3.13
N SER A 155 -10.80 11.98 2.90
CA SER A 155 -10.72 13.15 3.78
C SER A 155 -11.92 14.10 3.62
N PRO A 156 -12.41 14.72 4.71
CA PRO A 156 -13.45 15.74 4.64
C PRO A 156 -13.05 17.00 3.85
N PHE A 157 -11.76 17.20 3.62
CA PHE A 157 -11.23 18.38 2.94
C PHE A 157 -11.05 18.20 1.42
N ASN A 158 -11.18 16.97 0.90
CA ASN A 158 -11.04 16.69 -0.52
C ASN A 158 -12.18 15.77 -0.99
N ASP A 159 -13.13 16.30 -1.77
CA ASP A 159 -14.13 15.48 -2.48
C ASP A 159 -13.48 14.40 -3.38
N VAL A 160 -14.29 13.53 -3.98
CA VAL A 160 -13.78 12.49 -4.88
C VAL A 160 -13.26 13.01 -6.23
N SER A 161 -13.34 14.31 -6.54
CA SER A 161 -12.81 14.84 -7.80
C SER A 161 -11.27 14.92 -7.79
N GLY A 162 -10.68 14.61 -8.95
CA GLY A 162 -9.26 14.74 -9.23
C GLY A 162 -8.60 13.42 -9.65
N THR A 163 -7.35 13.53 -10.07
CA THR A 163 -6.53 12.38 -10.50
C THR A 163 -5.37 12.22 -9.53
N TYR A 164 -5.16 10.99 -9.06
CA TYR A 164 -3.98 10.64 -8.30
C TYR A 164 -2.80 10.42 -9.25
N LYS A 165 -1.68 11.08 -8.95
CA LYS A 165 -0.36 10.82 -9.52
C LYS A 165 0.42 10.05 -8.48
N ILE A 166 0.64 8.77 -8.72
CA ILE A 166 1.26 7.86 -7.76
C ILE A 166 2.65 7.51 -8.27
N GLN A 167 3.63 7.47 -7.37
CA GLN A 167 4.94 6.89 -7.64
C GLN A 167 5.29 5.89 -6.54
N LEU A 168 5.49 4.63 -6.94
CA LEU A 168 5.90 3.53 -6.07
C LEU A 168 7.29 3.08 -6.48
N ARG A 169 8.25 3.20 -5.58
CA ARG A 169 9.60 2.67 -5.78
C ARG A 169 9.88 1.63 -4.72
N LEU A 170 10.42 0.52 -5.18
CA LEU A 170 10.91 -0.56 -4.36
C LEU A 170 12.25 -0.98 -4.94
N ASP A 171 13.30 -0.65 -4.23
CA ASP A 171 14.65 -1.09 -4.51
C ASP A 171 15.33 -1.56 -3.21
N VAL A 172 16.55 -2.08 -3.35
CA VAL A 172 17.32 -2.66 -2.23
C VAL A 172 17.68 -1.66 -1.14
N GLU A 173 17.75 -0.37 -1.46
CA GLU A 173 18.18 0.70 -0.54
C GLU A 173 17.01 1.58 -0.08
N VAL A 174 16.00 1.73 -0.93
CA VAL A 174 14.93 2.71 -0.79
C VAL A 174 13.58 2.08 -1.14
N VAL A 175 12.63 2.29 -0.23
CA VAL A 175 11.20 2.14 -0.49
C VAL A 175 10.58 3.53 -0.41
N SER A 176 9.91 3.96 -1.46
CA SER A 176 9.24 5.26 -1.48
C SER A 176 7.85 5.15 -2.09
N VAL A 177 6.88 5.75 -1.42
CA VAL A 177 5.54 5.93 -1.94
C VAL A 177 5.26 7.43 -1.98
N SER A 178 4.83 7.92 -3.14
CA SER A 178 4.41 9.31 -3.31
C SER A 178 3.05 9.37 -3.95
N VAL A 179 2.18 10.22 -3.42
CA VAL A 179 0.79 10.37 -3.85
C VAL A 179 0.49 11.85 -4.00
N GLY A 180 0.37 12.31 -5.24
CA GLY A 180 -0.12 13.65 -5.58
C GLY A 180 -1.60 13.61 -5.95
N LEU A 181 -2.39 14.58 -5.50
CA LEU A 181 -3.75 14.81 -6.01
C LEU A 181 -3.76 16.07 -6.87
N GLU A 182 -4.16 15.92 -8.12
CA GLU A 182 -4.33 17.01 -9.09
C GLU A 182 -5.82 17.25 -9.37
N ARG A 183 -6.21 18.53 -9.46
CA ARG A 183 -7.54 18.97 -9.90
C ARG A 183 -7.37 20.04 -10.97
N GLY A 184 -7.77 19.74 -12.20
CA GLY A 184 -7.45 20.60 -13.34
C GLY A 184 -5.94 20.72 -13.51
N SER A 185 -5.41 21.95 -13.52
CA SER A 185 -3.97 22.23 -13.58
C SER A 185 -3.31 22.41 -12.20
N GLU A 186 -4.06 22.30 -11.10
CA GLU A 186 -3.55 22.58 -9.76
C GLU A 186 -3.23 21.31 -8.98
N ARG A 187 -2.06 21.29 -8.33
CA ARG A 187 -1.69 20.23 -7.38
C ARG A 187 -2.16 20.59 -5.97
N VAL A 188 -3.25 19.97 -5.55
CA VAL A 188 -3.94 20.27 -4.30
C VAL A 188 -3.22 19.68 -3.09
N PHE A 189 -2.65 18.48 -3.26
CA PHE A 189 -2.06 17.70 -2.18
C PHE A 189 -0.89 16.85 -2.67
N THR A 190 0.07 16.59 -1.77
CA THR A 190 1.17 15.65 -1.99
C THR A 190 1.50 14.99 -0.65
N ALA A 191 1.65 13.67 -0.67
CA ALA A 191 2.21 12.86 0.41
C ALA A 191 3.34 11.97 -0.11
#